data_AF-A0A382B0F6-F1
#
_entry.id   AF-A0A382B0F6-F1
#
_cell.length_a   1.000
_cell.length_b   1.000
_cell.length_c   1.000
_cell.angle_alpha   90.00
_cell.angle_beta   90.00
_cell.angle_gamma   90.00
#
_symmetry.space_group_name_H-M   'P 1'
#
loop_
_entity.id
_entity.type
_entity.pdbx_description
1 polymer ?
#
loop_
_entity_poly.entity_id
_entity_poly.type
_entity_poly.pdbx_seq_one_letter_code
_entity_poly.pdbx_strand_id
1 'polypeptide(L)'
;MFQKFLVFNPKDYLSYLYLAKIYKEEDNKNETEKNLNTTLLLNPKNEEALFMLIELQLERSNFSKAKELNERFLLIWSKLCNNKSIIAEKIKNLEPKKSTK
;
A
#
# COMPACT_ATOMS: atom_id res chain seq x y z
N MET A 1 -8.68 23.58 -4.37
CA MET A 1 -7.25 23.64 -4.76
C MET A 1 -6.69 22.25 -5.11
N PHE A 2 -6.87 21.23 -4.25
CA PHE A 2 -6.33 19.88 -4.45
C PHE A 2 -6.88 19.13 -5.67
N GLN A 3 -8.19 19.18 -5.92
CA GLN A 3 -8.79 18.56 -7.11
C GLN A 3 -8.29 19.17 -8.44
N LYS A 4 -7.88 20.45 -8.44
CA LYS A 4 -7.27 21.08 -9.63
C LYS A 4 -5.89 20.51 -9.94
N PHE A 5 -5.13 20.04 -8.93
CA PHE A 5 -3.84 19.39 -9.14
C PHE A 5 -3.97 18.05 -9.89
N LEU A 6 -5.03 17.29 -9.62
CA LEU A 6 -5.31 16.02 -10.30
C LEU A 6 -5.60 16.19 -11.79
N VAL A 7 -6.16 17.33 -12.20
CA VAL A 7 -6.36 17.65 -13.63
C VAL A 7 -5.02 17.71 -14.37
N PHE A 8 -3.96 18.19 -13.71
CA PHE A 8 -2.63 18.28 -14.29
C PHE A 8 -1.79 17.00 -14.11
N ASN A 9 -2.05 16.21 -13.05
CA ASN A 9 -1.31 14.99 -12.72
C ASN A 9 -2.24 13.78 -12.50
N PRO A 10 -3.00 13.33 -13.52
CA PRO A 10 -4.05 12.32 -13.34
C PRO A 10 -3.52 10.92 -13.01
N LYS A 11 -2.21 10.68 -13.15
CA LYS A 11 -1.54 9.38 -12.92
C LYS A 11 -0.77 9.32 -11.60
N ASP A 12 -0.82 10.36 -10.77
CA ASP A 12 -0.16 10.34 -9.48
C ASP A 12 -0.99 9.56 -8.45
N TYR A 13 -0.60 8.31 -8.19
CA TYR A 13 -1.29 7.48 -7.21
C TYR A 13 -1.29 8.09 -5.80
N LEU A 14 -0.29 8.90 -5.44
CA LEU A 14 -0.22 9.51 -4.10
C LEU A 14 -1.35 10.51 -3.90
N SER A 15 -1.66 11.31 -4.93
CA SER A 15 -2.77 12.26 -4.88
C SER A 15 -4.11 11.57 -4.59
N TYR A 16 -4.39 10.41 -5.20
CA TYR A 16 -5.59 9.64 -4.89
C TYR A 16 -5.55 8.99 -3.51
N LEU A 17 -4.39 8.52 -3.05
CA LEU A 17 -4.24 7.99 -1.70
C LEU A 17 -4.52 9.07 -0.65
N TYR A 18 -4.05 10.30 -0.87
CA TYR A 18 -4.36 11.42 0.01
C TYR A 18 -5.85 11.79 -0.01
N LEU A 19 -6.50 11.80 -1.19
CA LEU A 19 -7.95 11.98 -1.26
C LEU A 19 -8.70 10.88 -0.49
N ALA A 20 -8.28 9.62 -0.62
CA ALA A 20 -8.89 8.53 0.14
C ALA A 20 -8.82 8.74 1.65
N LYS A 21 -7.66 9.22 2.15
CA LYS A 21 -7.47 9.57 3.57
C LYS A 21 -8.37 10.72 4.00
N ILE A 22 -8.45 11.80 3.21
CA ILE A 22 -9.34 12.94 3.49
C ILE A 22 -10.80 12.45 3.60
N TYR A 23 -11.27 11.68 2.63
CA TYR A 23 -12.64 11.16 2.66
C TYR A 23 -12.88 10.14 3.78
N LYS A 24 -11.85 9.41 4.23
CA LYS A 24 -11.93 8.53 5.41
C LYS A 24 -12.20 9.35 6.67
N GLU A 25 -11.51 10.47 6.86
CA GLU A 25 -11.74 11.39 7.98
C GLU A 25 -13.12 12.06 7.93
N GLU A 26 -13.67 12.27 6.72
CA GLU A 26 -15.03 12.78 6.51
C GLU A 26 -16.12 11.69 6.64
N ASP A 27 -15.77 10.45 7.00
CA ASP A 27 -16.63 9.25 7.00
C ASP A 27 -17.35 8.98 5.66
N ASN A 28 -16.82 9.51 4.56
CA ASN A 28 -17.35 9.28 3.21
C ASN A 28 -16.77 8.00 2.62
N LYS A 29 -17.27 6.87 3.10
CA LYS A 29 -16.83 5.51 2.73
C LYS A 29 -16.82 5.25 1.21
N ASN A 30 -17.76 5.84 0.47
CA ASN A 30 -17.85 5.66 -0.99
C ASN A 30 -16.70 6.35 -1.72
N GLU A 31 -16.42 7.61 -1.38
CA GLU A 31 -15.29 8.32 -2.00
C GLU A 31 -13.94 7.80 -1.48
N THR A 32 -13.86 7.34 -0.23
CA THR A 32 -12.68 6.60 0.26
C THR A 32 -12.40 5.39 -0.63
N GLU A 33 -13.36 4.50 -0.82
CA GLU A 33 -13.20 3.29 -1.63
C GLU A 33 -12.80 3.60 -3.07
N LYS A 34 -13.47 4.56 -3.71
CA LYS A 34 -13.19 4.96 -5.09
C LYS A 34 -11.76 5.46 -5.26
N ASN A 35 -11.26 6.27 -4.33
CA ASN A 35 -9.91 6.81 -4.38
C ASN A 35 -8.86 5.74 -4.01
N LEU A 36 -9.15 4.81 -3.10
CA LEU A 36 -8.31 3.64 -2.83
C LEU A 36 -8.20 2.73 -4.06
N ASN A 37 -9.32 2.43 -4.73
CA ASN A 37 -9.34 1.64 -5.95
C ASN A 37 -8.54 2.31 -7.08
N THR A 38 -8.65 3.64 -7.21
CA THR A 38 -7.85 4.40 -8.19
C THR A 38 -6.35 4.36 -7.85
N THR A 39 -6.00 4.48 -6.56
CA THR A 39 -4.63 4.31 -6.08
C THR A 39 -4.07 2.94 -6.45
N LEU A 40 -4.85 1.88 -6.25
CA LEU A 40 -4.46 0.50 -6.57
C LEU A 40 -4.47 0.19 -8.07
N LEU A 41 -5.24 0.90 -8.87
CA LEU A 41 -5.17 0.81 -10.33
C LEU A 41 -3.84 1.39 -10.85
N LEU A 42 -3.41 2.52 -10.29
CA LEU A 42 -2.16 3.19 -10.69
C LEU A 42 -0.92 2.54 -10.05
N ASN A 43 -1.04 2.04 -8.82
CA ASN A 43 0.01 1.33 -8.10
C ASN A 43 -0.57 0.08 -7.40
N PRO A 44 -0.63 -1.07 -8.10
CA PRO A 44 -1.23 -2.31 -7.58
C PRO A 44 -0.55 -2.91 -6.34
N LYS A 45 0.66 -2.45 -6.00
CA LYS A 45 1.45 -2.92 -4.86
C LYS A 45 1.48 -1.93 -3.70
N ASN A 46 0.65 -0.88 -3.74
CA ASN A 46 0.58 0.09 -2.67
C ASN A 46 0.00 -0.59 -1.41
N GLU A 47 0.87 -0.85 -0.44
CA GLU A 47 0.54 -1.59 0.79
C GLU A 47 -0.49 -0.84 1.64
N GLU A 48 -0.34 0.47 1.76
CA GLU A 48 -1.22 1.30 2.56
C GLU A 48 -2.64 1.32 1.98
N ALA A 49 -2.78 1.49 0.67
CA ALA A 49 -4.08 1.48 0.01
C ALA A 49 -4.76 0.10 0.08
N LEU A 50 -3.99 -1.00 -0.03
CA LEU A 50 -4.50 -2.35 0.17
C LEU A 50 -5.01 -2.54 1.59
N PHE A 51 -4.22 -2.15 2.59
CA PHE A 51 -4.58 -2.28 4.00
C PHE A 51 -5.85 -1.48 4.33
N MET A 52 -5.89 -0.19 3.95
CA MET A 52 -7.07 0.65 4.16
C MET A 52 -8.32 0.09 3.48
N LEU A 53 -8.18 -0.49 2.28
CA LEU A 53 -9.31 -1.08 1.58
C LEU A 53 -9.80 -2.37 2.27
N ILE A 54 -8.88 -3.19 2.82
CA ILE A 54 -9.24 -4.36 3.63
C ILE A 54 -10.06 -3.92 4.85
N GLU A 55 -9.60 -2.93 5.61
CA GLU A 55 -10.34 -2.39 6.76
C GLU A 55 -11.75 -1.94 6.35
N LEU A 56 -11.86 -1.17 5.27
CA LEU A 56 -13.13 -0.68 4.76
C LEU A 56 -14.09 -1.81 4.35
N GLN A 57 -13.58 -2.87 3.70
CA GLN A 57 -14.42 -4.02 3.35
C GLN A 57 -14.85 -4.81 4.60
N LEU A 58 -14.02 -4.91 5.63
CA LEU A 58 -14.38 -5.53 6.90
C LEU A 58 -15.49 -4.73 7.61
N GLU A 59 -15.39 -3.40 7.66
CA GLU A 59 -16.44 -2.53 8.19
C GLU A 59 -17.78 -2.72 7.45
N ARG A 60 -17.73 -2.98 6.13
CA ARG A 60 -18.91 -3.27 5.30
C ARG A 60 -19.37 -4.72 5.38
N SER A 61 -18.77 -5.55 6.23
CA SER A 61 -19.01 -7.00 6.31
C SER A 61 -18.79 -7.74 4.97
N ASN A 62 -18.01 -7.16 4.06
CA ASN A 62 -17.66 -7.78 2.78
C ASN A 62 -16.42 -8.69 2.94
N PHE A 63 -16.60 -9.78 3.69
CA PHE A 63 -15.50 -10.70 4.05
C PHE A 63 -14.85 -11.36 2.83
N SER A 64 -15.63 -11.64 1.78
CA SER A 64 -15.09 -12.22 0.55
C SER A 64 -14.06 -11.29 -0.09
N LYS A 65 -14.37 -10.00 -0.20
CA LYS A 65 -13.45 -9.02 -0.79
C LYS A 65 -12.26 -8.74 0.13
N ALA A 66 -12.49 -8.64 1.43
CA ALA A 66 -11.42 -8.48 2.41
C ALA A 66 -10.40 -9.63 2.34
N LYS A 67 -10.86 -10.88 2.19
CA LYS A 67 -10.00 -12.05 2.04
C LYS A 67 -9.15 -11.99 0.77
N GLU A 68 -9.76 -11.70 -0.38
CA GLU A 68 -9.05 -11.55 -1.66
C GLU A 68 -7.95 -10.47 -1.59
N LEU A 69 -8.28 -9.32 -1.01
CA LEU A 69 -7.32 -8.22 -0.84
C LEU A 69 -6.19 -8.59 0.12
N ASN A 70 -6.50 -9.33 1.20
CA ASN A 70 -5.50 -9.78 2.16
C ASN A 70 -4.53 -10.81 1.56
N GLU A 71 -5.00 -11.71 0.70
CA GLU A 71 -4.12 -12.64 -0.04
C GLU A 71 -3.12 -11.87 -0.91
N ARG A 72 -3.58 -10.83 -1.61
CA ARG A 72 -2.69 -9.93 -2.39
C ARG A 72 -1.70 -9.19 -1.49
N PHE A 73 -2.15 -8.69 -0.35
CA PHE A 73 -1.31 -8.00 0.63
C PHE A 73 -0.19 -8.90 1.16
N LEU A 74 -0.51 -10.13 1.56
CA LEU A 74 0.46 -11.12 2.05
C LEU A 74 1.52 -11.49 0.99
N LEU A 75 1.13 -11.59 -0.28
CA LEU A 75 2.08 -11.84 -1.37
C LEU A 75 3.12 -10.72 -1.52
N ILE A 76 2.68 -9.46 -1.42
CA ILE A 76 3.57 -8.29 -1.46
C ILE A 76 4.51 -8.30 -0.27
N TRP A 77 3.96 -8.54 0.93
CA TRP A 77 4.73 -8.56 2.16
C TRP A 77 5.79 -9.68 2.18
N SER A 78 5.42 -10.90 1.76
CA SER A 78 6.35 -12.02 1.61
C SER A 78 7.53 -11.67 0.70
N LYS A 79 7.27 -11.00 -0.44
CA LYS A 79 8.33 -10.55 -1.34
C LYS A 79 9.25 -9.52 -0.69
N LEU A 80 8.70 -8.59 0.08
CA LEU A 80 9.48 -7.57 0.78
C LEU A 80 10.33 -8.17 1.91
N CYS A 81 9.79 -9.13 2.66
CA CYS A 81 10.56 -9.89 3.66
C CYS A 81 11.73 -10.62 3.04
N ASN A 82 11.53 -11.29 1.90
CA ASN A 82 12.62 -11.96 1.17
C ASN A 82 13.69 -10.96 0.74
N ASN A 83 13.29 -9.82 0.19
CA ASN A 83 14.24 -8.75 -0.21
C ASN A 83 15.03 -8.22 1.00
N LYS A 84 14.37 -8.01 2.14
CA LYS A 84 15.02 -7.59 3.39
C LYS A 84 16.09 -8.58 3.84
N SER A 85 15.79 -9.89 3.80
CA SER A 85 16.75 -10.95 4.15
C SER A 85 17.97 -10.95 3.22
N ILE A 86 17.76 -10.79 1.91
CA ILE A 86 18.85 -10.70 0.92
C ILE A 86 19.75 -9.49 1.19
N ILE A 87 19.15 -8.33 1.52
CA ILE A 87 19.91 -7.12 1.85
C ILE A 87 20.74 -7.34 3.12
N ALA A 88 20.16 -7.94 4.15
CA ALA A 88 20.86 -8.23 5.40
C ALA A 88 22.06 -9.17 5.20
N GLU A 89 21.92 -10.20 4.37
CA GLU A 89 23.02 -11.10 4.01
C GLU A 89 24.15 -10.37 3.27
N LYS A 90 23.79 -9.52 2.30
CA LYS A 90 24.76 -8.68 1.57
C LYS A 90 25.54 -7.77 2.50
N ILE A 91 24.86 -7.11 3.46
CA ILE A 91 25.53 -6.26 4.47
C ILE A 91 26.52 -7.07 5.29
N LYS A 92 26.11 -8.24 5.81
CA LYS A 92 26.97 -9.13 6.59
C LYS A 92 28.22 -9.59 5.83
N ASN A 93 28.10 -9.82 4.53
CA ASN A 93 29.23 -10.24 3.69
C ASN A 93 30.20 -9.10 3.35
N LEU A 94 29.77 -7.84 3.48
CA LEU A 94 30.61 -6.64 3.30
C LEU A 94 31.35 -6.25 4.58
N GLU A 95 30.88 -6.70 5.75
CA GLU A 95 31.61 -6.49 7.00
C GLU A 95 32.95 -7.24 6.93
N PRO A 96 34.09 -6.55 7.15
CA PRO A 96 35.38 -7.22 7.16
C PRO A 96 35.33 -8.31 8.22
N LYS A 97 35.60 -9.56 7.82
CA LYS A 97 35.81 -10.66 8.78
C LYS A 97 36.90 -10.18 9.72
N LYS A 98 36.55 -9.83 10.96
CA LYS A 98 37.53 -9.46 11.98
C LYS A 98 38.57 -10.57 12.00
N SER A 99 39.76 -10.29 11.48
CA SER A 99 40.90 -11.17 11.59
C SER A 99 41.32 -11.12 13.06
N THR A 100 40.75 -12.00 13.86
CA THR A 100 41.31 -12.32 15.18
C THR A 100 42.67 -12.95 14.94
N LYS A 101 43.70 -12.13 15.16
CA LYS A 101 45.10 -12.54 15.29
C LYS A 101 45.33 -13.01 16.73
#